data_AF-A0A4U9HV86-F1
#
_entry.id   AF-A0A4U9HV86-F1
#
_cell.length_a   1.000
_cell.length_b   1.000
_cell.length_c   1.000
_cell.angle_alpha   90.00
_cell.angle_beta   90.00
_cell.angle_gamma   90.00
#
_symmetry.space_group_name_H-M   'P 1'
#
loop_
_entity.id
_entity.type
_entity.pdbx_description
1 polymer ?
#
loop_
_entity_poly.entity_id
_entity_poly.type
_entity_poly.pdbx_seq_one_letter_code
_entity_poly.pdbx_strand_id
1 'polypeptide(L)' 'MPAKLAPEVKVNAIAPSLIMFNEHDDADYRQQALNKSLMKIAPGEKEVIDLIDYILTSCYVTGRSFGVDGGRPLR' A
#
# COMPACT_ATOMS: atom_id res chain seq x y z
N MET A 1 -9.38 7.27 17.20
CA MET A 1 -8.44 6.24 17.64
C MET A 1 -9.12 4.89 17.53
N PRO A 2 -8.47 3.85 16.95
CA PRO A 2 -9.03 2.51 16.78
C PRO A 2 -9.67 1.94 18.06
N ALA A 3 -9.08 2.26 19.21
CA ALA A 3 -9.57 1.86 20.53
C ALA A 3 -11.03 2.28 20.84
N LYS A 4 -11.56 3.32 20.17
CA LYS A 4 -12.94 3.79 20.41
C LYS A 4 -14.01 2.89 19.76
N LEU A 5 -13.62 2.04 18.82
CA LEU A 5 -14.55 1.20 18.06
C LEU A 5 -14.34 -0.30 18.33
N ALA A 6 -13.41 -0.65 19.21
CA ALA A 6 -13.12 -2.03 19.57
C ALA A 6 -14.04 -2.48 20.73
N PRO A 7 -14.44 -3.76 20.77
CA PRO A 7 -14.05 -4.85 19.86
C PRO A 7 -14.88 -4.95 18.57
N GLU A 8 -15.95 -4.17 18.40
CA GLU A 8 -16.97 -4.36 17.36
C GLU A 8 -16.45 -4.09 15.93
N VAL A 9 -15.47 -3.19 15.79
CA VAL A 9 -14.93 -2.78 14.48
C VAL A 9 -13.40 -2.81 14.50
N LYS A 10 -12.83 -3.50 13.50
CA LYS A 10 -11.39 -3.42 13.18
C LYS A 10 -11.10 -2.13 12.40
N VAL A 11 -10.03 -1.42 12.74
CA VAL A 11 -9.59 -0.22 12.04
C VAL A 11 -8.12 -0.36 11.67
N ASN A 12 -7.79 -0.32 10.38
CA ASN A 12 -6.41 -0.36 9.88
C ASN A 12 -6.20 0.76 8.85
N ALA A 13 -4.95 0.96 8.44
CA ALA A 13 -4.56 1.92 7.40
C ALA A 13 -3.66 1.25 6.35
N ILE A 14 -3.77 1.71 5.11
CA ILE A 14 -2.90 1.33 4.00
C ILE A 14 -2.14 2.59 3.57
N ALA A 15 -0.82 2.50 3.50
CA ALA A 15 0.09 3.57 3.12
C ALA A 15 0.77 3.21 1.79
N PRO A 16 0.16 3.55 0.64
CA PRO A 16 0.71 3.24 -0.66
C PRO A 16 1.83 4.22 -1.08
N SER A 17 2.76 3.74 -1.90
CA SER A 17 3.62 4.59 -2.75
C SER A 17 3.27 4.39 -4.23
N LEU A 18 4.25 4.22 -5.12
CA LEU A 18 4.00 3.99 -6.54
C LEU A 18 3.24 2.66 -6.72
N ILE A 19 1.96 2.75 -7.09
CA ILE A 19 1.12 1.60 -7.45
C ILE A 19 0.95 1.53 -8.95
N MET A 20 0.58 2.65 -9.58
CA MET A 20 0.36 2.79 -11.03
C MET A 20 0.88 4.13 -11.53
N PHE A 21 1.16 4.18 -12.82
CA PHE A 21 1.44 5.43 -13.54
C PHE A 21 0.16 6.02 -14.12
N ASN A 22 0.13 7.34 -14.21
CA ASN A 22 -0.91 8.03 -14.96
C ASN A 22 -0.63 7.94 -16.46
N GLU A 23 -1.65 8.10 -17.29
CA GLU A 23 -1.55 8.03 -18.75
C GLU A 23 -0.52 9.02 -19.32
N HIS A 24 -0.40 10.19 -18.68
CA HIS A 24 0.47 11.28 -19.12
C HIS A 24 1.86 11.29 -18.46
N ASP A 25 2.16 10.31 -17.61
CA ASP A 25 3.49 10.19 -17.03
C ASP A 25 4.49 9.80 -18.13
N ASP A 26 5.48 10.65 -18.38
CA ASP A 26 6.50 10.40 -19.41
C ASP A 26 7.52 9.31 -19.00
N ALA A 27 8.33 8.86 -19.96
CA ALA A 27 9.29 7.78 -19.76
C ALA A 27 10.35 8.11 -18.69
N ASP A 28 10.83 9.36 -18.65
CA ASP A 28 11.87 9.80 -17.72
C ASP A 28 11.34 9.82 -16.28
N TYR A 29 10.14 10.36 -16.08
CA TYR A 29 9.45 10.35 -14.80
C TYR A 29 9.18 8.92 -14.33
N ARG A 30 8.68 8.04 -15.22
CA ARG A 30 8.43 6.63 -14.90
C ARG A 30 9.70 5.96 -14.41
N GLN A 31 10.81 6.14 -15.12
CA GLN A 31 12.10 5.55 -14.75
C GLN A 31 12.61 6.08 -13.41
N GLN A 32 12.51 7.38 -13.16
CA GLN A 32 12.88 7.99 -11.88
C GLN A 32 12.00 7.48 -10.74
N ALA A 33 10.69 7.33 -10.97
CA ALA A 33 9.74 6.85 -9.99
C ALA A 33 9.99 5.38 -9.61
N LEU A 34 10.23 4.50 -10.59
CA LEU A 34 10.59 3.10 -10.35
C LEU A 34 11.84 3.01 -9.48
N ASN A 35 12.84 3.84 -9.77
CA ASN A 35 14.07 3.82 -9.00
C ASN A 35 13.83 4.16 -7.52
N LYS A 36 12.78 4.89 -7.12
CA LYS A 36 12.54 5.29 -5.72
C LYS A 36 12.25 4.13 -4.76
N SER A 37 11.93 2.93 -5.23
CA SER A 37 11.66 1.75 -4.39
C SER A 37 12.72 0.66 -4.58
N LEU A 38 12.82 -0.27 -3.62
CA LEU A 38 13.71 -1.43 -3.75
C LEU A 38 13.23 -2.37 -4.87
N MET A 39 11.90 -2.52 -4.99
CA MET A 39 11.28 -3.45 -5.95
C MET A 39 11.30 -2.94 -7.39
N LYS A 40 11.44 -1.64 -7.63
CA LYS A 40 11.55 -1.02 -8.98
C LYS A 40 10.46 -1.43 -9.98
N ILE A 41 9.24 -1.62 -9.49
CA ILE A 41 8.06 -1.93 -10.31
C ILE A 41 6.90 -1.00 -9.94
N ALA A 42 5.96 -0.84 -10.87
CA ALA A 42 4.61 -0.37 -10.60
C ALA A 42 3.68 -1.60 -10.61
N PRO A 43 3.27 -2.12 -9.44
CA PRO A 43 2.65 -3.43 -9.35
C PRO A 43 1.19 -3.48 -9.82
N GLY A 44 0.54 -2.33 -10.02
CA GLY A 44 -0.89 -2.26 -10.32
C GLY A 44 -1.76 -2.32 -9.07
N GLU A 45 -3.05 -2.07 -9.25
CA GLU A 45 -4.06 -2.01 -8.19
C GLU A 45 -4.27 -3.34 -7.46
N LYS A 46 -3.91 -4.47 -8.10
CA LYS A 46 -4.12 -5.81 -7.55
C LYS A 46 -3.46 -6.00 -6.18
N GLU A 47 -2.27 -5.45 -5.96
CA GLU A 47 -1.58 -5.56 -4.66
C GLU A 47 -2.35 -4.87 -3.52
N VAL A 48 -3.05 -3.77 -3.82
CA VAL A 48 -3.88 -3.08 -2.82
C VAL A 48 -5.13 -3.90 -2.52
N ILE A 49 -5.75 -4.49 -3.56
CA ILE A 49 -6.93 -5.36 -3.42
C ILE A 49 -6.59 -6.59 -2.57
N ASP A 50 -5.48 -7.27 -2.89
CA ASP A 50 -5.06 -8.47 -2.17
C ASP A 50 -4.77 -8.17 -0.68
N LEU A 51 -4.22 -6.99 -0.36
CA LEU A 51 -4.05 -6.54 1.02
C LEU A 51 -5.39 -6.25 1.72
N ILE A 52 -6.36 -5.66 1.01
CA ILE A 52 -7.71 -5.43 1.57
C ILE A 52 -8.34 -6.77 1.93
N ASP A 53 -8.28 -7.75 1.04
CA ASP A 53 -8.82 -9.09 1.28
C ASP A 53 -8.16 -9.76 2.49
N TYR A 54 -6.83 -9.62 2.63
CA TYR A 54 -6.11 -10.06 3.82
C TYR A 54 -6.63 -9.39 5.11
N ILE A 55 -6.81 -8.07 5.11
CA ILE A 55 -7.30 -7.33 6.29
C ILE A 55 -8.75 -7.70 6.62
N LEU A 56 -9.59 -7.90 5.60
CA LEU A 56 -11.00 -8.24 5.77
C LEU A 56 -11.15 -9.65 6.38
N THR A 57 -10.42 -10.62 5.85
CA THR A 57 -10.46 -12.03 6.30
C THR A 57 -9.87 -12.25 7.70
N SER A 58 -8.98 -11.38 8.17
CA SER A 58 -8.34 -11.54 9.48
C SER A 58 -9.27 -11.21 10.66
N CYS A 59 -9.46 -12.13 11.61
CA CYS A 59 -10.23 -11.85 12.83
C CYS A 59 -9.42 -11.18 13.96
N TYR A 60 -8.13 -10.88 13.74
CA TYR A 60 -7.22 -10.49 14.83
C TYR A 60 -6.30 -9.29 14.50
N VAL A 61 -6.51 -8.65 13.36
CA VAL A 61 -5.67 -7.53 12.90
C VAL A 61 -6.46 -6.23 12.95
N THR A 62 -6.13 -5.37 13.92
CA THR A 62 -6.65 -4.00 14.06
C THR A 62 -5.54 -3.06 14.54
N GLY A 63 -5.69 -1.78 14.27
CA GLY A 63 -4.77 -0.71 14.66
C GLY A 63 -3.44 -0.70 13.90
N ARG A 64 -3.31 -1.39 12.76
CA ARG A 64 -2.06 -1.48 11.98
C ARG A 64 -2.07 -0.53 10.78
N SER A 65 -0.88 -0.07 10.41
CA SER A 65 -0.61 0.66 9.16
C SER A 65 0.29 -0.21 8.30
N PHE A 66 -0.19 -0.56 7.11
CA PHE A 66 0.51 -1.43 6.17
C PHE A 66 1.14 -0.59 5.06
N GLY A 67 2.45 -0.72 4.87
CA GLY A 67 3.13 -0.13 3.72
C GLY A 67 2.90 -0.97 2.47
N VAL A 68 2.42 -0.32 1.39
CA VAL A 68 2.34 -0.91 0.04
C VAL A 68 3.20 -0.05 -0.87
N ASP A 69 4.52 -0.14 -0.68
CA ASP A 69 5.46 0.87 -1.14
C ASP A 69 6.71 0.34 -1.84
N GLY A 70 6.78 -0.99 -2.06
CA GLY A 70 7.92 -1.64 -2.69
C GLY A 70 9.24 -1.47 -1.91
N GLY A 71 9.19 -1.24 -0.60
CA GLY A 71 10.35 -1.02 0.25
C GLY A 71 10.95 0.38 0.13
N ARG A 72 10.20 1.36 -0.40
CA ARG A 72 10.67 2.73 -0.57
C ARG A 72 11.24 3.40 0.70
N PRO A 73 10.70 3.19 1.91
CA PRO A 73 11.27 3.76 3.13
C PRO A 73 12.66 3.20 3.50
N LEU A 74 13.08 2.10 2.89
CA LEU A 74 14.36 1.44 3.15
C LEU A 74 15.47 1.86 2.18
N ARG A 75 15.18 2.81 1.28
CA ARG A 75 16.10 3.29 0.25
C ARG A 75 16.71 4.63 0.60
#